data_AF-A0A7Y3BBV8-F1
#
_entry.id   AF-A0A7Y3BBV8-F1
#
_cell.length_a   1.000
_cell.length_b   1.000
_cell.length_c   1.000
_cell.angle_alpha   90.00
_cell.angle_beta   90.00
_cell.angle_gamma   90.00
#
_symmetry.space_group_name_H-M   'P 1'
#
loop_
_entity.id
_entity.type
_entity.pdbx_description
1 polymer ?
#
loop_
_entity_poly.entity_id
_entity_poly.type
_entity_poly.pdbx_seq_one_letter_code
_entity_poly.pdbx_strand_id
1 'polypeptide(L)'
;MATETTEAAGSAPGMPQLDFSTFPNQIFWLVVTLVVIYMVLSRVALPRIASVLAERQGTITNDIAAAEELKEKAAEAEAAYDKALADARAEAGRIGAETKAEVQAEIDAAIRKADAEIAARTAESEAKIAEIRDGATAAIQDVAKDTAEAVVAAMGVDVDKAAIAAAVDARVKG
;
A
#
# COMPACT_ATOMS: atom_id res chain seq x y z
N MET A 1 -120.96 56.81 10.48
CA MET A 1 -121.14 55.66 9.59
C MET A 1 -119.90 55.49 8.75
N ALA A 2 -119.52 54.23 8.53
CA ALA A 2 -118.60 53.70 7.51
C ALA A 2 -117.09 53.98 7.66
N THR A 3 -116.41 52.87 7.92
CA THR A 3 -115.01 52.53 7.63
C THR A 3 -114.63 52.70 6.16
N GLU A 4 -113.37 53.03 5.88
CA GLU A 4 -112.43 52.18 5.12
C GLU A 4 -111.00 52.78 5.10
N THR A 5 -110.02 51.89 5.28
CA THR A 5 -108.57 52.06 5.20
C THR A 5 -108.09 52.46 3.80
N THR A 6 -107.12 53.36 3.66
CA THR A 6 -106.17 53.39 2.53
C THR A 6 -104.85 54.10 2.92
N GLU A 7 -103.82 53.26 2.98
CA GLU A 7 -102.40 53.43 2.64
C GLU A 7 -101.53 54.59 3.17
N ALA A 8 -100.45 54.16 3.82
CA ALA A 8 -99.23 54.93 4.03
C ALA A 8 -98.31 54.84 2.79
N ALA A 9 -97.85 56.00 2.31
CA ALA A 9 -96.66 56.19 1.47
C ALA A 9 -96.27 57.68 1.57
N GLY A 10 -95.03 58.12 1.77
CA GLY A 10 -93.73 57.48 1.68
C GLY A 10 -92.75 58.55 1.20
N SER A 11 -91.89 59.06 2.08
CA SER A 11 -90.64 59.71 1.68
C SER A 11 -89.56 58.69 1.98
N ALA A 12 -89.09 58.01 0.94
CA ALA A 12 -88.26 56.81 1.04
C ALA A 12 -87.02 57.05 1.93
N PRO A 13 -86.81 56.30 3.02
CA PRO A 13 -85.46 56.19 3.55
C PRO A 13 -84.64 55.55 2.43
N GLY A 14 -83.56 56.21 1.99
CA GLY A 14 -82.61 55.59 1.08
C GLY A 14 -82.26 54.19 1.58
N MET A 15 -81.95 53.26 0.67
CA MET A 15 -81.63 51.86 1.00
C MET A 15 -80.94 51.77 2.37
N PRO A 16 -81.49 51.04 3.36
CA PRO A 16 -80.98 51.04 4.74
C PRO A 16 -79.47 50.78 4.87
N GLN A 17 -78.86 50.11 3.88
CA GLN A 17 -77.42 49.94 3.73
C GLN A 17 -76.58 51.22 3.53
N LEU A 18 -77.18 52.34 3.10
CA LEU A 18 -76.50 53.61 2.80
C LEU A 18 -76.78 54.70 3.85
N ASP A 19 -77.24 54.32 5.05
CA ASP A 19 -77.41 55.25 6.16
C ASP A 19 -76.06 55.57 6.82
N PHE A 20 -75.50 56.72 6.43
CA PHE A 20 -74.22 57.25 6.91
C PHE A 20 -74.17 57.55 8.41
N SER A 21 -75.31 57.59 9.12
CA SER A 21 -75.33 57.80 10.57
C SER A 21 -74.65 56.67 11.36
N THR A 22 -74.60 55.46 10.81
CA THR A 22 -74.00 54.27 11.44
C THR A 22 -72.51 54.10 11.13
N PHE A 23 -72.01 54.77 10.09
CA PHE A 23 -70.66 54.60 9.55
C PHE A 23 -69.57 54.98 10.58
N PRO A 24 -69.67 56.08 11.36
CA PRO A 24 -68.64 56.43 12.34
C PRO A 24 -68.39 55.34 13.38
N ASN A 25 -69.45 54.68 13.86
CA ASN A 25 -69.33 53.59 14.83
C ASN A 25 -68.70 52.34 14.20
N GLN A 26 -69.10 51.98 12.97
CA GLN A 26 -68.49 50.87 12.22
C GLN A 26 -67.01 51.13 11.95
N ILE A 27 -66.66 52.35 11.51
CA ILE A 27 -65.27 52.75 11.25
C ILE A 27 -64.45 52.72 12.54
N PHE A 28 -64.99 53.19 13.67
CA PHE A 28 -64.32 53.12 14.97
C PHE A 28 -63.95 51.67 15.33
N TRP A 29 -64.91 50.75 15.29
CA TRP A 29 -64.65 49.33 15.60
C TRP A 29 -63.76 48.65 14.55
N LEU A 30 -63.86 49.04 13.28
CA LEU A 30 -62.96 48.56 12.23
C LEU A 30 -61.51 48.96 12.56
N VAL A 31 -61.26 50.22 12.93
CA VAL A 31 -59.92 50.68 13.30
C VAL A 31 -59.44 49.98 14.57
N VAL A 32 -60.28 49.84 15.59
CA VAL A 32 -59.93 49.14 16.84
C VAL A 32 -59.55 47.69 16.56
N THR A 33 -60.37 46.96 15.81
CA THR A 33 -60.09 45.55 15.48
C THR A 33 -58.87 45.39 14.59
N LEU A 34 -58.66 46.29 13.62
CA LEU A 34 -57.45 46.33 12.79
C LEU A 34 -56.18 46.53 13.63
N VAL A 35 -56.20 47.47 14.58
CA VAL A 35 -55.07 47.73 15.50
C VAL A 35 -54.80 46.51 16.38
N VAL A 36 -55.84 45.87 16.91
CA VAL A 36 -55.69 44.64 17.72
C VAL A 36 -55.07 43.51 16.88
N ILE A 37 -55.58 43.25 15.67
CA ILE A 37 -55.02 42.25 14.76
C ILE A 37 -53.57 42.59 14.41
N TYR A 38 -53.27 43.85 14.11
CA TYR A 38 -51.91 44.31 13.82
C TYR A 38 -50.97 44.07 15.00
N MET A 39 -51.39 44.36 16.24
CA MET A 39 -50.59 44.06 17.43
C MET A 39 -50.36 42.57 17.61
N VAL A 40 -51.38 41.73 17.41
CA VAL A 40 -51.23 40.26 17.52
C VAL A 40 -50.28 39.73 16.45
N LEU A 41 -50.41 40.16 15.20
CA LEU A 41 -49.54 39.73 14.11
C LEU A 41 -48.10 40.19 14.33
N SER A 42 -47.89 41.47 14.68
CA SER A 42 -46.56 42.04 14.87
C SER A 42 -45.83 41.49 16.11
N ARG A 43 -46.54 41.21 17.20
CA ARG A 43 -45.92 40.74 18.46
C ARG A 43 -45.95 39.24 18.68
N VAL A 44 -46.83 38.49 18.02
CA VAL A 44 -46.98 37.05 18.26
C VAL A 44 -46.74 36.25 16.99
N ALA A 45 -47.49 36.50 15.91
CA ALA A 45 -47.44 35.64 14.72
C ALA A 45 -46.11 35.78 13.94
N LEU A 46 -45.70 37.00 13.62
CA LEU A 46 -44.48 37.25 12.85
C LEU A 46 -43.21 36.80 13.61
N PRO A 47 -43.03 37.09 14.92
CA PRO A 47 -41.87 36.60 15.67
C PRO A 47 -41.78 35.07 15.71
N ARG A 48 -42.91 34.36 15.83
CA ARG A 48 -42.96 32.89 15.81
C ARG A 48 -42.54 32.32 14.46
N ILE A 49 -42.95 32.93 13.36
CA ILE A 49 -42.53 32.49 12.01
C ILE A 49 -41.05 32.78 11.80
N ALA A 50 -40.58 33.95 12.21
CA ALA A 50 -39.18 34.33 12.12
C ALA A 50 -38.27 33.38 12.91
N SER A 51 -38.68 32.94 14.12
CA SER A 51 -37.90 31.99 14.91
C SER A 51 -37.76 30.64 14.24
N VAL A 52 -38.84 30.10 13.65
CA VAL A 52 -38.80 28.82 12.92
C VAL A 52 -37.92 28.93 11.66
N LEU A 53 -37.98 30.05 10.96
CA LEU A 53 -37.15 30.27 9.78
C LEU A 53 -35.67 30.38 10.16
N ALA A 54 -35.36 31.10 11.24
CA ALA A 54 -34.01 31.22 11.77
C ALA A 54 -33.45 29.87 12.25
N GLU A 55 -34.27 29.06 12.94
CA GLU A 55 -33.88 27.72 13.37
C GLU A 55 -33.55 26.83 12.16
N ARG A 56 -34.41 26.82 11.13
CA ARG A 56 -34.16 26.06 9.90
C ARG A 56 -32.90 26.52 9.17
N GLN A 57 -32.69 27.82 9.04
CA GLN A 57 -31.47 28.36 8.44
C GLN A 57 -30.24 27.96 9.25
N GLY A 58 -30.31 28.06 10.59
CA GLY A 58 -29.24 27.64 11.49
C GLY A 58 -28.89 26.16 11.34
N THR A 59 -29.89 25.28 11.32
CA THR A 59 -29.68 23.84 11.11
C THR A 59 -29.04 23.57 9.74
N ILE A 60 -29.58 24.16 8.67
CA ILE A 60 -29.04 23.96 7.32
C ILE A 60 -27.59 24.43 7.23
N THR A 61 -27.27 25.62 7.75
CA THR A 61 -25.90 26.15 7.73
C THR A 61 -24.96 25.27 8.56
N ASN A 62 -25.41 24.80 9.73
CA ASN A 62 -24.63 23.90 10.56
C ASN A 62 -24.37 22.55 9.89
N ASP A 63 -25.39 21.98 9.24
CA ASP A 63 -25.28 20.70 8.54
C ASP A 63 -24.36 20.82 7.32
N ILE A 64 -24.41 21.95 6.59
CA ILE A 64 -23.49 22.23 5.48
C ILE A 64 -22.06 22.34 6.01
N ALA A 65 -21.83 23.12 7.07
CA ALA A 65 -20.50 23.28 7.66
C ALA A 65 -19.93 21.93 8.15
N ALA A 66 -20.75 21.12 8.82
CA ALA A 66 -20.36 19.78 9.26
C ALA A 66 -20.06 18.86 8.07
N ALA A 67 -20.84 18.93 6.98
CA ALA A 67 -20.59 18.14 5.78
C ALA A 67 -19.28 18.57 5.07
N GLU A 68 -18.99 19.86 5.02
CA GLU A 68 -17.73 20.39 4.47
C GLU A 68 -16.53 19.94 5.32
N GLU A 69 -16.62 20.06 6.65
CA GLU A 69 -15.57 19.59 7.56
C GLU A 69 -15.32 18.08 7.42
N LEU A 70 -16.38 17.27 7.34
CA LEU A 70 -16.25 15.83 7.14
C LEU A 70 -15.64 15.49 5.77
N LYS A 71 -15.98 16.26 4.73
CA LYS A 71 -15.39 16.10 3.39
C LYS A 71 -13.91 16.46 3.39
N GLU A 72 -13.52 17.53 4.06
CA GLU A 72 -12.11 17.93 4.20
C GLU A 72 -11.32 16.87 4.95
N LYS A 73 -11.80 16.41 6.11
CA LYS A 73 -11.19 15.31 6.86
C LYS A 73 -11.06 14.02 6.05
N ALA A 74 -12.07 13.69 5.25
CA ALA A 74 -12.01 12.52 4.36
C ALA A 74 -10.92 12.68 3.29
N ALA A 75 -10.82 13.86 2.67
CA ALA A 75 -9.78 14.14 1.67
C ALA A 75 -8.37 14.14 2.29
N GLU A 76 -8.20 14.68 3.49
CA GLU A 76 -6.94 14.62 4.23
C GLU A 76 -6.55 13.18 4.58
N ALA A 77 -7.51 12.37 5.03
CA ALA A 77 -7.30 10.96 5.35
C ALA A 77 -6.94 10.15 4.10
N GLU A 78 -7.60 10.40 2.97
CA GLU A 78 -7.28 9.78 1.68
C GLU A 78 -5.87 10.14 1.22
N ALA A 79 -5.50 11.43 1.28
CA ALA A 79 -4.16 11.88 0.93
C ALA A 79 -3.08 11.28 1.84
N ALA A 80 -3.35 11.17 3.15
CA ALA A 80 -2.45 10.53 4.10
C ALA A 80 -2.30 9.02 3.83
N TYR A 81 -3.40 8.34 3.51
CA TYR A 81 -3.40 6.93 3.14
C TYR A 81 -2.61 6.67 1.86
N ASP A 82 -2.85 7.45 0.81
CA ASP A 82 -2.14 7.32 -0.48
C ASP A 82 -0.65 7.58 -0.32
N LYS A 83 -0.29 8.58 0.49
CA LYS A 83 1.11 8.85 0.84
C LYS A 83 1.74 7.66 1.58
N ALA A 84 1.08 7.15 2.61
CA ALA A 84 1.58 6.00 3.36
C ALA A 84 1.75 4.76 2.47
N LEU A 85 0.83 4.54 1.52
CA LEU A 85 0.92 3.45 0.56
C LEU A 85 2.08 3.63 -0.43
N ALA A 86 2.30 4.86 -0.92
CA ALA A 86 3.43 5.18 -1.78
C ALA A 86 4.77 4.99 -1.05
N ASP A 87 4.88 5.49 0.18
CA ASP A 87 6.06 5.36 1.01
C ASP A 87 6.36 3.88 1.32
N ALA A 88 5.33 3.09 1.67
CA ALA A 88 5.48 1.66 1.91
C ALA A 88 5.94 0.88 0.66
N ARG A 89 5.44 1.24 -0.53
CA ARG A 89 5.88 0.63 -1.80
C ARG A 89 7.32 1.01 -2.13
N ALA A 90 7.70 2.27 -1.92
CA ALA A 90 9.07 2.74 -2.12
C ALA A 90 10.04 2.00 -1.18
N GLU A 91 9.67 1.87 0.10
CA GLU A 91 10.47 1.18 1.10
C GLU A 91 10.59 -0.32 0.81
N ALA A 92 9.49 -0.98 0.42
CA ALA A 92 9.55 -2.38 -0.01
C ALA A 92 10.47 -2.57 -1.23
N GLY A 93 10.44 -1.64 -2.19
CA GLY A 93 11.35 -1.64 -3.33
C GLY A 93 12.81 -1.45 -2.92
N ARG A 94 13.08 -0.53 -1.97
CA ARG A 94 14.41 -0.28 -1.41
C ARG A 94 14.96 -1.51 -0.71
N ILE A 95 14.18 -2.12 0.18
CA ILE A 95 14.54 -3.35 0.90
C ILE A 95 14.83 -4.47 -0.10
N GLY A 96 13.95 -4.68 -1.09
CA GLY A 96 14.15 -5.72 -2.10
C GLY A 96 15.44 -5.54 -2.91
N ALA A 97 15.79 -4.30 -3.27
CA ALA A 97 17.03 -3.99 -3.96
C ALA A 97 18.26 -4.18 -3.07
N GLU A 98 18.21 -3.72 -1.82
CA GLU A 98 19.27 -3.86 -0.83
C GLU A 98 19.56 -5.33 -0.51
N THR A 99 18.54 -6.12 -0.19
CA THR A 99 18.67 -7.55 0.06
C THR A 99 19.24 -8.28 -1.15
N LYS A 100 18.79 -7.95 -2.37
CA LYS A 100 19.34 -8.58 -3.59
C LYS A 100 20.82 -8.27 -3.77
N ALA A 101 21.24 -7.03 -3.50
CA ALA A 101 22.64 -6.63 -3.59
C ALA A 101 23.50 -7.33 -2.52
N GLU A 102 23.02 -7.40 -1.29
CA GLU A 102 23.68 -8.10 -0.18
C GLU A 102 23.85 -9.60 -0.47
N VAL A 103 22.76 -10.28 -0.86
CA VAL A 103 22.79 -11.70 -1.22
C VAL A 103 23.75 -11.96 -2.39
N GLN A 104 23.76 -11.09 -3.41
CA GLN A 104 24.69 -11.26 -4.52
C GLN A 104 26.15 -11.13 -4.06
N ALA A 105 26.45 -10.17 -3.18
CA ALA A 105 27.79 -10.01 -2.62
C ALA A 105 28.23 -11.21 -1.78
N GLU A 106 27.32 -11.79 -0.99
CA GLU A 106 27.56 -13.02 -0.23
C GLU A 106 27.81 -14.22 -1.16
N ILE A 107 26.99 -14.38 -2.21
CA ILE A 107 27.18 -15.43 -3.22
C ILE A 107 28.55 -15.30 -3.88
N ASP A 108 28.93 -14.09 -4.31
CA ASP A 108 30.22 -13.85 -4.95
C ASP A 108 31.39 -14.16 -3.99
N ALA A 109 31.25 -13.83 -2.70
CA ALA A 109 32.24 -14.17 -1.69
C ALA A 109 32.34 -15.69 -1.45
N ALA A 110 31.21 -16.38 -1.39
CA ALA A 110 31.14 -17.83 -1.24
C ALA A 110 31.76 -18.56 -2.45
N ILE A 111 31.48 -18.09 -3.67
CA ILE A 111 32.08 -18.61 -4.90
C ILE A 111 33.60 -18.44 -4.87
N ARG A 112 34.10 -17.23 -4.57
CA ARG A 112 35.56 -17.00 -4.47
C ARG A 112 36.23 -17.91 -3.45
N LYS A 113 35.59 -18.15 -2.30
CA LYS A 113 36.10 -19.05 -1.27
C LYS A 113 36.12 -20.50 -1.76
N ALA A 114 35.02 -20.95 -2.37
CA ALA A 114 34.91 -22.30 -2.92
C ALA A 114 35.96 -22.54 -4.02
N ASP A 115 36.16 -21.59 -4.93
CA ASP A 115 37.18 -21.68 -5.98
C ASP A 115 38.60 -21.77 -5.39
N ALA A 116 38.90 -20.99 -4.35
CA ALA A 116 40.18 -21.06 -3.66
C ALA A 116 40.41 -22.42 -2.98
N GLU A 117 39.39 -22.98 -2.32
CA GLU A 117 39.46 -24.31 -1.70
C GLU A 117 39.60 -25.42 -2.74
N ILE A 118 38.88 -25.33 -3.85
CA ILE A 118 38.98 -26.28 -4.97
C ILE A 118 40.38 -26.21 -5.58
N ALA A 119 40.92 -25.02 -5.82
CA ALA A 119 42.27 -24.84 -6.36
C ALA A 119 43.34 -25.44 -5.44
N ALA A 120 43.25 -25.17 -4.13
CA ALA A 120 44.17 -25.73 -3.14
C ALA A 120 44.11 -27.27 -3.11
N ARG A 121 42.91 -27.84 -3.10
CA ARG A 121 42.72 -29.30 -3.07
C ARG A 121 43.16 -29.98 -4.37
N THR A 122 42.99 -29.29 -5.50
CA THR A 122 43.48 -29.76 -6.81
C THR A 122 45.00 -29.81 -6.80
N ALA A 123 45.67 -28.75 -6.36
CA ALA A 123 47.13 -28.71 -6.24
C ALA A 123 47.68 -29.78 -5.28
N GLU A 124 47.03 -30.01 -4.14
CA GLU A 124 47.41 -31.08 -3.19
C GLU A 124 47.27 -32.46 -3.84
N SER A 125 46.18 -32.68 -4.59
CA SER A 125 45.91 -33.95 -5.26
C SER A 125 46.88 -34.19 -6.41
N GLU A 126 47.24 -33.15 -7.17
CA GLU A 126 48.28 -33.20 -8.20
C GLU A 126 49.65 -33.56 -7.61
N ALA A 127 50.02 -32.97 -6.48
CA ALA A 127 51.26 -33.29 -5.78
C ALA A 127 51.30 -34.76 -5.32
N LYS A 128 50.21 -35.26 -4.73
CA LYS A 128 50.10 -36.68 -4.33
C LYS A 128 50.17 -37.63 -5.53
N ILE A 129 49.51 -37.27 -6.63
CA ILE A 129 49.57 -38.06 -7.87
C ILE A 129 51.00 -38.08 -8.43
N ALA A 130 51.73 -36.97 -8.38
CA ALA A 130 53.13 -36.91 -8.79
C ALA A 130 54.01 -37.81 -7.91
N GLU A 131 53.86 -37.74 -6.59
CA GLU A 131 54.58 -38.61 -5.65
C GLU A 131 54.30 -40.09 -5.90
N ILE A 132 53.03 -40.47 -6.10
CA ILE A 132 52.64 -41.84 -6.44
C ILE A 132 53.25 -42.27 -7.78
N ARG A 133 53.30 -41.39 -8.79
CA ARG A 133 53.92 -41.69 -10.08
C ARG A 133 55.43 -41.91 -9.96
N ASP A 134 56.11 -41.08 -9.18
CA ASP A 134 57.55 -41.20 -8.96
C ASP A 134 57.86 -42.50 -8.20
N GLY A 135 57.10 -42.79 -7.13
CA GLY A 135 57.22 -44.04 -6.38
C GLY A 135 56.91 -45.29 -7.20
N ALA A 136 55.86 -45.25 -8.03
CA ALA A 136 55.54 -46.33 -8.95
C ALA A 136 56.64 -46.55 -10.00
N THR A 137 57.24 -45.48 -10.51
CA THR A 137 58.34 -45.57 -11.48
C THR A 137 59.58 -46.22 -10.86
N ALA A 138 59.90 -45.89 -9.61
CA ALA A 138 60.98 -46.54 -8.86
C ALA A 138 60.68 -48.03 -8.61
N ALA A 139 59.47 -48.35 -8.14
CA ALA A 139 59.05 -49.74 -7.90
C ALA A 139 59.08 -50.58 -9.20
N ILE A 140 58.70 -49.99 -10.35
CA ILE A 140 58.79 -50.66 -11.65
C ILE A 140 60.25 -50.95 -12.02
N GLN A 141 61.19 -50.05 -11.72
CA GLN A 141 62.63 -50.29 -11.97
C GLN A 141 63.15 -51.46 -11.14
N ASP A 142 62.78 -51.53 -9.85
CA ASP A 142 63.20 -52.61 -8.97
C ASP A 142 62.62 -53.95 -9.44
N VAL A 143 61.31 -54.00 -9.73
CA VAL A 143 60.66 -55.21 -10.25
C VAL A 143 61.24 -55.62 -11.61
N ALA A 144 61.60 -54.68 -12.48
CA ALA A 144 62.24 -54.99 -13.75
C ALA A 144 63.63 -55.61 -13.57
N LYS A 145 64.42 -55.13 -12.61
CA LYS A 145 65.73 -55.70 -12.26
C LYS A 145 65.59 -57.11 -11.69
N ASP A 146 64.69 -57.30 -10.73
CA ASP A 146 64.41 -58.61 -10.12
C ASP A 146 63.91 -59.62 -11.15
N THR A 147 63.01 -59.20 -12.04
CA THR A 147 62.48 -60.05 -13.11
C THR A 147 63.57 -60.42 -14.12
N ALA A 148 64.41 -59.46 -14.53
CA ALA A 148 65.52 -59.71 -15.45
C ALA A 148 66.55 -60.68 -14.84
N GLU A 149 66.88 -60.53 -13.56
CA GLU A 149 67.76 -61.46 -12.84
C GLU A 149 67.16 -62.87 -12.82
N ALA A 150 65.88 -63.01 -12.47
CA ALA A 150 65.19 -64.29 -12.45
C ALA A 150 65.15 -64.98 -13.83
N VAL A 151 64.94 -64.21 -14.90
CA VAL A 151 64.94 -64.73 -16.28
C VAL A 151 66.33 -65.20 -16.70
N VAL A 152 67.39 -64.43 -16.41
CA VAL A 152 68.77 -64.80 -16.75
C VAL A 152 69.21 -66.06 -15.98
N ALA A 153 68.87 -66.14 -14.69
CA ALA A 153 69.11 -67.32 -13.88
C ALA A 153 68.38 -68.57 -14.42
N ALA A 154 67.13 -68.42 -14.86
CA ALA A 154 66.36 -69.52 -15.46
C ALA A 154 66.95 -70.01 -16.79
N MET A 155 67.72 -69.18 -17.50
CA MET A 155 68.43 -69.54 -18.74
C MET A 155 69.79 -70.22 -18.49
N GLY A 156 70.20 -70.38 -17.22
CA GLY A 156 71.42 -71.09 -16.84
C GLY A 156 72.72 -70.33 -17.11
N VAL A 157 72.65 -69.00 -17.30
CA VAL A 157 73.81 -68.13 -17.50
C VAL A 157 74.06 -67.36 -16.20
N ASP A 158 75.24 -67.51 -15.62
CA ASP A 158 75.63 -66.77 -14.41
C ASP A 158 76.24 -65.43 -14.85
N VAL A 159 75.43 -64.37 -14.78
CA VAL A 159 75.84 -63.00 -15.11
C VAL A 159 75.84 -62.18 -13.83
N ASP A 160 76.89 -61.37 -13.66
CA ASP A 160 77.01 -60.50 -12.50
C ASP A 160 75.80 -59.56 -12.35
N LYS A 161 75.25 -59.48 -11.13
CA LYS A 161 74.05 -58.68 -10.83
C LYS A 161 74.23 -57.21 -11.17
N ALA A 162 75.44 -56.65 -11.05
CA ALA A 162 75.69 -55.26 -11.40
C ALA A 162 75.61 -55.02 -12.91
N ALA A 163 75.99 -56.01 -13.74
CA ALA A 163 75.85 -55.93 -15.18
C ALA A 163 74.37 -55.98 -15.63
N ILE A 164 73.54 -56.81 -14.99
CA ILE A 164 72.09 -56.87 -15.25
C ILE A 164 71.42 -55.55 -14.84
N ALA A 165 71.73 -55.03 -13.65
CA ALA A 165 71.20 -53.76 -13.18
C ALA A 165 71.57 -52.59 -14.11
N ALA A 166 72.82 -52.53 -14.59
CA ALA A 166 73.28 -51.52 -15.54
C ALA A 166 72.59 -51.61 -16.91
N ALA A 167 72.34 -52.83 -17.41
CA ALA A 167 71.64 -53.05 -18.68
C ALA A 167 70.16 -52.67 -18.60
N VAL A 168 69.49 -52.98 -17.48
CA VAL A 168 68.09 -52.58 -17.22
C VAL A 168 68.00 -51.06 -17.06
N ASP A 169 68.90 -50.43 -16.29
CA ASP A 169 68.92 -48.96 -16.13
C ASP A 169 69.15 -48.23 -17.46
N ALA A 170 70.01 -48.76 -18.33
CA ALA A 170 70.23 -48.22 -19.67
C ALA A 170 69.01 -48.35 -20.59
N ARG A 171 68.14 -49.34 -20.35
CA ARG A 171 66.90 -49.54 -21.11
C ARG A 171 65.65 -48.88 -20.54
N VAL A 172 65.63 -48.56 -19.25
CA VAL A 172 64.52 -47.80 -18.65
C VAL A 172 64.72 -46.28 -18.82
N LYS A 173 65.96 -45.81 -19.00
CA LYS A 173 66.28 -44.38 -19.22
C LYS A 173 66.33 -43.94 -20.69
N GLY A 174 66.19 -44.84 -21.65
CA GLY A 174 66.24 -44.55 -23.10
C GLY A 174 64.94 -44.90 -23.80
#